data_AF-A0A661QA61-F1
#
_entry.id   AF-A0A661QA61-F1
#
_cell.length_a   1.000
_cell.length_b   1.000
_cell.length_c   1.000
_cell.angle_alpha   90.00
_cell.angle_beta   90.00
_cell.angle_gamma   90.00
#
_symmetry.space_group_name_H-M   'P 1'
#
loop_
_entity.id
_entity.type
_entity.pdbx_description
1 polymer ?
#
loop_
_entity_poly.entity_id
_entity_poly.type
_entity_poly.pdbx_seq_one_letter_code
_entity_poly.pdbx_strand_id
1 'polypeptide(L)'
;VINAGDGMHEHPSQALLDAFTIRQHKGSFKGLTVAIVGDITHSRVVRSNIYCLTKLGVKVRLAGPGTMLPVGIEKLGCEVFNNLEDAIRDADVVMMLRIQRERQGTPLIPSVREYARFFGLNGNKMELAKKDAIVMHPGPINRGVELGTAIADGPQNVILNQVENGVAVRMALLYLVAGGESLMSEC
;
A
#
# COMPACT_ATOMS: atom_id res chain seq x y z
N VAL A 1 17.98 -13.80 10.38
CA VAL A 1 17.58 -12.41 10.75
C VAL A 1 16.32 -12.05 9.94
N ILE A 2 15.29 -11.45 10.55
CA ILE A 2 14.07 -10.99 9.87
C ILE A 2 14.02 -9.46 9.94
N ASN A 3 13.97 -8.78 8.78
CA ASN A 3 13.88 -7.33 8.73
C ASN A 3 12.45 -6.85 9.08
N ALA A 4 12.30 -6.19 10.23
CA ALA A 4 11.05 -5.57 10.68
C ALA A 4 10.82 -4.14 10.14
N GLY A 5 11.77 -3.64 9.34
CA GLY A 5 11.76 -2.32 8.72
C GLY A 5 13.09 -1.60 8.95
N ASP A 6 13.89 -1.40 7.91
CA ASP A 6 15.16 -0.67 8.01
C ASP A 6 15.04 0.71 7.35
N GLY A 7 15.05 1.75 8.20
CA GLY A 7 14.94 3.15 7.79
C GLY A 7 13.83 3.39 6.76
N MET A 8 14.22 3.86 5.58
CA MET A 8 13.36 4.14 4.43
C MET A 8 13.49 3.09 3.32
N HIS A 9 14.30 2.05 3.53
CA HIS A 9 14.71 1.13 2.48
C HIS A 9 13.69 0.03 2.26
N GLU A 10 13.39 -0.76 3.29
CA GLU A 10 12.53 -1.94 3.15
C GLU A 10 11.67 -2.19 4.39
N HIS A 11 10.53 -2.85 4.16
CA HIS A 11 9.68 -3.46 5.17
C HIS A 11 9.06 -4.75 4.59
N PRO A 12 9.84 -5.83 4.44
CA PRO A 12 9.43 -7.00 3.66
C PRO A 12 8.19 -7.71 4.22
N SER A 13 8.07 -7.80 5.55
CA SER A 13 6.90 -8.40 6.20
C SER A 13 5.60 -7.62 5.95
N GLN A 14 5.68 -6.30 5.73
CA GLN A 14 4.52 -5.49 5.34
C GLN A 14 4.10 -5.79 3.90
N ALA A 15 5.05 -5.88 2.97
CA ALA A 15 4.70 -6.23 1.58
C ALA A 15 4.09 -7.63 1.48
N LEU A 16 4.58 -8.59 2.27
CA LEU A 16 4.03 -9.95 2.30
C LEU A 16 2.61 -9.99 2.88
N LEU A 17 2.33 -9.26 3.97
CA LEU A 17 0.97 -9.21 4.53
C LEU A 17 0.00 -8.44 3.63
N ASP A 18 0.50 -7.43 2.91
CA ASP A 18 -0.30 -6.70 1.92
C ASP A 18 -0.66 -7.64 0.75
N ALA A 19 0.32 -8.36 0.19
CA ALA A 19 0.09 -9.35 -0.86
C ALA A 19 -0.84 -10.48 -0.41
N PHE A 20 -0.69 -10.97 0.83
CA PHE A 20 -1.58 -11.98 1.39
C PHE A 20 -3.02 -11.48 1.51
N THR A 21 -3.21 -10.26 1.97
CA THR A 21 -4.53 -9.61 2.05
C THR A 21 -5.16 -9.48 0.65
N ILE A 22 -4.40 -9.00 -0.34
CA ILE A 22 -4.87 -8.89 -1.73
C ILE A 22 -5.31 -10.26 -2.25
N ARG A 23 -4.51 -11.31 -2.03
CA ARG A 23 -4.86 -12.67 -2.49
C ARG A 23 -6.11 -13.21 -1.81
N GLN A 24 -6.30 -12.96 -0.51
CA GLN A 24 -7.49 -13.40 0.22
C GLN A 24 -8.78 -12.78 -0.34
N HIS A 25 -8.73 -11.50 -0.70
CA HIS A 25 -9.91 -10.78 -1.21
C HIS A 25 -10.14 -10.94 -2.72
N LYS A 26 -9.08 -11.09 -3.52
CA LYS A 26 -9.17 -11.15 -4.99
C LYS A 26 -9.00 -12.56 -5.56
N GLY A 27 -8.60 -13.54 -4.74
CA GLY A 27 -8.40 -14.95 -5.12
C GLY A 27 -7.11 -15.22 -5.91
N SER A 28 -6.70 -14.32 -6.81
CA SER A 28 -5.46 -14.42 -7.59
C SER A 28 -4.86 -13.05 -7.89
N PHE A 29 -3.57 -13.00 -8.23
CA PHE A 29 -2.88 -11.77 -8.65
C PHE A 29 -3.01 -11.47 -10.16
N LYS A 30 -3.57 -12.40 -10.93
CA LYS A 30 -3.56 -12.34 -12.40
C LYS A 30 -4.37 -11.14 -12.89
N GLY A 31 -3.70 -10.23 -13.60
CA GLY A 31 -4.33 -9.06 -14.21
C GLY A 31 -4.77 -8.00 -13.19
N LEU A 32 -4.35 -8.10 -11.93
CA LEU A 32 -4.68 -7.07 -10.93
C LEU A 32 -3.87 -5.80 -11.16
N THR A 33 -4.53 -4.68 -10.90
CA THR A 33 -3.89 -3.38 -10.78
C THR A 33 -4.00 -2.84 -9.35
N VAL A 34 -2.85 -2.48 -8.77
CA VAL A 34 -2.75 -1.88 -7.44
C VAL A 34 -2.26 -0.44 -7.58
N ALA A 35 -3.07 0.51 -7.14
CA ALA A 35 -2.70 1.91 -7.04
C ALA A 35 -2.23 2.23 -5.62
N ILE A 36 -1.04 2.81 -5.45
CA ILE A 36 -0.48 3.23 -4.17
C ILE A 36 -0.34 4.75 -4.17
N VAL A 37 -0.98 5.43 -3.22
CA VAL A 37 -1.11 6.90 -3.25
C VAL A 37 -0.67 7.56 -1.94
N GLY A 38 0.25 8.51 -2.03
CA GLY A 38 0.65 9.40 -0.92
C GLY A 38 2.14 9.74 -0.90
N ASP A 39 2.78 9.71 0.26
CA ASP A 39 4.21 10.00 0.39
C ASP A 39 5.08 8.81 -0.09
N ILE A 40 5.39 8.78 -1.39
CA ILE A 40 6.17 7.71 -2.01
C ILE A 40 7.65 7.82 -1.63
N THR A 41 8.18 9.05 -1.56
CA THR A 41 9.58 9.32 -1.19
C THR A 41 9.94 8.74 0.17
N HIS A 42 9.04 8.85 1.14
CA HIS A 42 9.30 8.46 2.51
C HIS A 42 8.62 7.15 2.93
N SER A 43 8.12 6.34 1.99
CA SER A 43 7.47 5.08 2.33
C SER A 43 8.34 3.87 2.01
N ARG A 44 8.92 3.28 3.06
CA ARG A 44 9.58 1.95 3.01
C ARG A 44 8.63 0.83 2.55
N VAL A 45 7.33 1.02 2.74
CA VAL A 45 6.28 0.08 2.33
C VAL A 45 6.15 0.08 0.82
N VAL A 46 6.29 1.24 0.15
CA VAL A 46 6.13 1.33 -1.31
C VAL A 46 7.16 0.51 -2.05
N ARG A 47 8.46 0.68 -1.77
CA ARG A 47 9.51 -0.08 -2.49
C ARG A 47 9.33 -1.59 -2.32
N SER A 48 9.04 -2.02 -1.10
CA SER A 48 8.80 -3.43 -0.77
C SER A 48 7.59 -3.98 -1.53
N ASN A 49 6.50 -3.20 -1.60
CA ASN A 49 5.31 -3.58 -2.36
C ASN A 49 5.55 -3.59 -3.86
N ILE A 50 6.31 -2.65 -4.42
CA ILE A 50 6.67 -2.68 -5.84
C ILE A 50 7.41 -3.99 -6.15
N TYR A 51 8.47 -4.31 -5.41
CA TYR A 51 9.22 -5.55 -5.65
C TYR A 51 8.38 -6.81 -5.47
N CYS A 52 7.51 -6.86 -4.45
CA CYS A 52 6.68 -8.02 -4.18
C CYS A 52 5.59 -8.19 -5.25
N LEU A 53 4.81 -7.15 -5.50
CA LEU A 53 3.64 -7.19 -6.37
C LEU A 53 4.03 -7.35 -7.85
N THR A 54 5.07 -6.66 -8.32
CA THR A 54 5.56 -6.83 -9.70
C THR A 54 6.05 -8.25 -9.97
N LYS A 55 6.76 -8.87 -9.01
CA LYS A 55 7.15 -10.29 -9.08
C LYS A 55 5.94 -11.24 -9.11
N LEU A 56 4.83 -10.85 -8.52
CA LEU A 56 3.56 -11.59 -8.55
C LEU A 56 2.72 -11.31 -9.81
N GLY A 57 3.23 -10.52 -10.75
CA GLY A 57 2.56 -10.18 -12.02
C GLY A 57 1.48 -9.11 -11.89
N VAL A 58 1.47 -8.36 -10.79
CA VAL A 58 0.53 -7.25 -10.54
C VAL A 58 1.05 -5.98 -11.19
N LYS A 59 0.14 -5.23 -11.81
CA LYS A 59 0.43 -3.88 -12.31
C LYS A 59 0.41 -2.87 -11.16
N VAL A 60 1.55 -2.25 -10.87
CA VAL A 60 1.66 -1.27 -9.78
C VAL A 60 1.63 0.15 -10.35
N ARG A 61 0.75 0.99 -9.80
CA ARG A 61 0.64 2.42 -10.12
C ARG A 61 0.91 3.26 -8.89
N LEU A 62 1.61 4.37 -9.05
CA LEU A 62 1.93 5.30 -7.98
C LEU A 62 1.35 6.68 -8.28
N ALA A 63 0.88 7.37 -7.25
CA ALA A 63 0.55 8.78 -7.33
C ALA A 63 0.85 9.49 -6.01
N GLY A 64 1.10 10.80 -6.10
CA GLY A 64 1.32 11.65 -4.94
C GLY A 64 1.69 13.06 -5.39
N PRO A 65 1.79 14.02 -4.45
CA PRO A 65 2.35 15.32 -4.76
C PRO A 65 3.72 15.17 -5.43
N GLY A 66 4.05 16.04 -6.41
CA GLY A 66 5.33 15.95 -7.14
C GLY A 66 6.56 16.02 -6.23
N THR A 67 6.46 16.72 -5.10
CA THR A 67 7.47 16.79 -4.02
C THR A 67 7.66 15.48 -3.24
N MET A 68 6.73 14.54 -3.39
CA MET A 68 6.68 13.25 -2.72
C MET A 68 6.83 12.08 -3.70
N LEU A 69 7.21 12.34 -4.95
CA LEU A 69 7.48 11.33 -5.98
C LEU A 69 8.98 11.29 -6.32
N PRO A 70 9.70 10.21 -5.99
CA PRO A 70 11.10 10.07 -6.34
C PRO A 70 11.31 9.95 -7.85
N VAL A 71 12.26 10.71 -8.38
CA VAL A 71 12.65 10.65 -9.78
C VAL A 71 13.18 9.25 -10.12
N GLY A 72 12.64 8.63 -11.17
CA GLY A 72 13.10 7.36 -11.71
C GLY A 72 12.60 6.14 -10.94
N ILE A 73 11.60 6.28 -10.07
CA ILE A 73 11.00 5.13 -9.36
C ILE A 73 10.30 4.15 -10.31
N GLU A 74 9.92 4.61 -11.51
CA GLU A 74 9.37 3.81 -12.61
C GLU A 74 10.31 2.65 -12.99
N LYS A 75 11.63 2.84 -12.81
CA LYS A 75 12.66 1.81 -13.07
C LYS A 75 12.48 0.56 -12.22
N LEU A 76 11.69 0.62 -11.15
CA LEU A 76 11.34 -0.53 -10.31
C LEU A 76 10.17 -1.37 -10.89
N GLY A 77 9.65 -1.01 -12.07
CA GLY A 77 8.58 -1.75 -12.75
C GLY A 77 7.16 -1.26 -12.41
N CYS A 78 7.03 0.03 -12.06
CA CYS A 78 5.74 0.67 -11.75
C CYS A 78 5.45 1.83 -12.71
N GLU A 79 4.18 2.22 -12.80
CA GLU A 79 3.73 3.41 -13.53
C GLU A 79 3.50 4.56 -12.54
N VAL A 80 3.91 5.78 -12.91
CA VAL A 80 3.71 6.98 -12.08
C VAL A 80 2.69 7.90 -12.74
N PHE A 81 1.75 8.39 -11.94
CA PHE A 81 0.69 9.30 -12.35
C PHE A 81 0.77 10.61 -11.55
N ASN A 82 0.37 11.70 -12.21
CA ASN A 82 0.44 13.04 -11.62
C ASN A 82 -0.78 13.39 -10.73
N ASN A 83 -1.84 12.60 -10.80
CA ASN A 83 -3.05 12.78 -10.02
C ASN A 83 -3.57 11.43 -9.53
N LEU A 84 -4.40 11.47 -8.49
CA LEU A 84 -4.97 10.27 -7.86
C LEU A 84 -5.93 9.57 -8.83
N GLU A 85 -6.78 10.34 -9.52
CA GLU A 85 -7.87 9.86 -10.36
C GLU A 85 -7.39 8.91 -11.46
N ASP A 86 -6.31 9.28 -12.15
CA ASP A 86 -5.72 8.46 -13.22
C ASP A 86 -5.02 7.21 -12.66
N ALA A 87 -4.40 7.31 -11.48
CA ALA A 87 -3.79 6.15 -10.83
C ALA A 87 -4.84 5.09 -10.45
N ILE A 88 -5.95 5.53 -9.85
CA ILE A 88 -6.98 4.61 -9.32
C ILE A 88 -7.97 4.13 -10.36
N ARG A 89 -8.01 4.73 -11.56
CA ARG A 89 -8.94 4.37 -12.62
C ARG A 89 -8.86 2.89 -12.96
N ASP A 90 -9.95 2.16 -12.82
CA ASP A 90 -10.02 0.70 -13.01
C ASP A 90 -9.02 -0.10 -12.14
N ALA A 91 -8.55 0.45 -11.01
CA ALA A 91 -7.72 -0.29 -10.07
C ALA A 91 -8.56 -1.33 -9.30
N ASP A 92 -7.94 -2.48 -9.00
CA ASP A 92 -8.50 -3.54 -8.18
C ASP A 92 -8.27 -3.30 -6.68
N VAL A 93 -7.22 -2.54 -6.36
CA VAL A 93 -6.79 -2.22 -5.02
C VAL A 93 -6.31 -0.77 -4.99
N VAL A 94 -6.80 0.00 -4.02
CA VAL A 94 -6.31 1.35 -3.73
C VAL A 94 -5.67 1.36 -2.35
N MET A 95 -4.34 1.49 -2.32
CA MET A 95 -3.55 1.56 -1.10
C MET A 95 -3.19 3.02 -0.80
N MET A 96 -3.79 3.58 0.23
CA MET A 96 -3.45 4.93 0.69
C MET A 96 -2.28 4.87 1.68
N LEU A 97 -1.42 5.88 1.63
CA LEU A 97 -0.28 6.03 2.54
C LEU A 97 -0.53 7.18 3.52
N ARG A 98 -0.01 7.01 4.73
CA ARG A 98 -0.06 8.03 5.77
C ARG A 98 0.75 9.25 5.33
N ILE A 99 0.15 10.43 5.45
CA ILE A 99 0.89 11.70 5.38
C ILE A 99 1.40 12.08 6.77
N GLN A 100 2.72 12.24 6.88
CA GLN A 100 3.39 12.62 8.12
C GLN A 100 3.82 14.10 8.03
N ARG A 101 3.37 14.92 8.98
CA ARG A 101 3.73 16.35 9.06
C ARG A 101 5.00 16.56 9.86
N GLU A 102 5.25 15.66 10.80
CA GLU A 102 6.25 15.77 11.86
C GLU A 102 7.69 15.54 11.39
N ARG A 103 7.90 14.94 10.22
CA ARG A 103 9.24 14.54 9.76
C ARG A 103 10.02 15.62 9.04
N GLN A 104 9.43 16.79 8.77
CA GLN A 104 9.94 17.68 7.74
C GLN A 104 10.06 19.12 8.27
N GLY A 105 11.30 19.58 8.46
CA GLY A 105 11.63 20.98 8.71
C GLY A 105 11.33 21.90 7.51
N THR A 106 10.86 21.35 6.39
CA THR A 106 10.39 22.08 5.20
C THR A 106 9.07 21.46 4.73
N PRO A 107 7.98 22.24 4.55
CA PRO A 107 6.70 21.68 4.14
C PRO A 107 6.79 21.11 2.71
N LEU A 108 6.60 19.79 2.55
CA LEU A 108 6.49 19.17 1.22
C LEU A 108 5.09 19.31 0.60
N ILE A 109 4.09 19.73 1.39
CA ILE A 109 2.74 20.06 0.93
C ILE A 109 2.33 21.44 1.45
N PRO A 110 1.56 22.23 0.68
CA PRO A 110 1.14 23.56 1.14
C PRO A 110 0.17 23.48 2.31
N SER A 111 -0.76 22.51 2.31
CA SER A 111 -1.60 22.20 3.47
C SER A 111 -2.19 20.79 3.43
N VAL A 112 -2.58 20.28 4.60
CA VAL A 112 -3.33 19.04 4.75
C VAL A 112 -4.68 19.09 4.01
N ARG A 113 -5.32 20.26 3.99
CA ARG A 113 -6.60 20.47 3.31
C ARG A 113 -6.46 20.32 1.79
N GLU A 114 -5.39 20.87 1.23
CA GLU A 114 -5.10 20.70 -0.20
C GLU A 114 -4.74 19.26 -0.52
N TYR A 115 -3.91 18.62 0.31
CA TYR A 115 -3.61 17.19 0.13
C TYR A 115 -4.90 16.37 0.13
N ALA A 116 -5.79 16.55 1.12
CA ALA A 116 -7.06 15.84 1.19
C ALA A 116 -7.94 16.09 -0.05
N ARG A 117 -7.93 17.32 -0.58
CA ARG A 117 -8.68 17.68 -1.78
C ARG A 117 -8.14 16.96 -3.03
N PHE A 118 -6.84 16.99 -3.26
CA PHE A 118 -6.24 16.48 -4.51
C PHE A 118 -5.88 14.99 -4.43
N PHE A 119 -5.27 14.55 -3.34
CA PHE A 119 -4.76 13.18 -3.16
C PHE A 119 -5.45 12.39 -2.05
N GLY A 120 -6.41 12.98 -1.33
CA GLY A 120 -7.27 12.22 -0.42
C GLY A 120 -8.28 11.37 -1.19
N LEU A 121 -8.46 10.12 -0.76
CA LEU A 121 -9.45 9.19 -1.31
C LEU A 121 -10.80 9.43 -0.63
N ASN A 122 -11.85 9.66 -1.43
CA ASN A 122 -13.23 9.85 -0.98
C ASN A 122 -14.19 9.03 -1.85
N GLY A 123 -15.48 9.04 -1.50
CA GLY A 123 -16.53 8.29 -2.20
C GLY A 123 -16.51 8.53 -3.72
N ASN A 124 -16.60 9.80 -4.13
CA ASN A 124 -16.66 10.18 -5.54
C ASN A 124 -15.42 9.70 -6.33
N LYS A 125 -14.23 9.81 -5.74
CA LYS A 125 -13.00 9.32 -6.38
C LYS A 125 -12.99 7.80 -6.46
N MET A 126 -13.46 7.12 -5.43
CA MET A 126 -13.50 5.66 -5.40
C MET A 126 -14.41 5.06 -6.49
N GLU A 127 -15.39 5.82 -7.00
CA GLU A 127 -16.20 5.42 -8.17
C GLU A 127 -15.38 5.23 -9.45
N LEU A 128 -14.16 5.78 -9.51
CA LEU A 128 -13.24 5.58 -10.64
C LEU A 128 -12.53 4.23 -10.59
N ALA A 129 -12.41 3.62 -9.40
CA ALA A 129 -11.87 2.28 -9.26
C ALA A 129 -12.90 1.22 -9.69
N LYS A 130 -12.49 -0.05 -9.74
CA LYS A 130 -13.46 -1.13 -10.03
C LYS A 130 -14.51 -1.21 -8.92
N LYS A 131 -15.72 -1.67 -9.28
CA LYS A 131 -16.84 -1.81 -8.34
C LYS A 131 -16.54 -2.72 -7.15
N ASP A 132 -15.65 -3.69 -7.33
CA ASP A 132 -15.19 -4.65 -6.32
C ASP A 132 -13.77 -4.35 -5.83
N ALA A 133 -13.30 -3.11 -6.00
CA ALA A 133 -12.00 -2.68 -5.53
C ALA A 133 -11.97 -2.63 -4.00
N ILE A 134 -10.84 -3.03 -3.42
CA ILE A 134 -10.60 -2.97 -1.98
C ILE A 134 -9.68 -1.79 -1.64
N VAL A 135 -9.83 -1.28 -0.42
CA VAL A 135 -9.03 -0.17 0.10
C VAL A 135 -8.12 -0.67 1.22
N MET A 136 -6.83 -0.35 1.08
CA MET A 136 -5.76 -0.75 1.99
C MET A 136 -5.02 0.48 2.53
N HIS A 137 -4.39 0.34 3.69
CA HIS A 137 -3.54 1.35 4.30
C HIS A 137 -2.64 0.70 5.37
N PRO A 138 -1.32 0.92 5.37
CA PRO A 138 -0.40 0.30 6.33
C PRO A 138 -0.51 0.83 7.78
N GLY A 139 -1.51 1.68 8.08
CA GLY A 139 -1.71 2.38 9.35
C GLY A 139 -0.55 3.28 9.87
N PRO A 140 -0.79 4.02 10.96
CA PRO A 140 -2.12 4.49 11.40
C PRO A 140 -2.71 5.48 10.37
N ILE A 141 -4.04 5.56 10.30
CA ILE A 141 -4.75 6.40 9.31
C ILE A 141 -4.99 7.79 9.89
N ASN A 142 -4.76 8.85 9.11
CA ASN A 142 -5.30 10.18 9.37
C ASN A 142 -6.66 10.32 8.63
N ARG A 143 -7.76 10.13 9.38
CA ARG A 143 -9.12 10.28 8.85
C ARG A 143 -9.36 11.71 8.36
N GLY A 144 -9.99 11.84 7.20
CA GLY A 144 -10.27 13.13 6.56
C GLY A 144 -9.06 13.77 5.87
N VAL A 145 -7.90 13.08 5.83
CA VAL A 145 -6.70 13.53 5.12
C VAL A 145 -6.45 12.63 3.91
N GLU A 146 -5.67 11.54 4.07
CA GLU A 146 -5.47 10.57 3.00
C GLU A 146 -6.69 9.67 2.76
N LEU A 147 -7.50 9.44 3.81
CA LEU A 147 -8.66 8.57 3.72
C LEU A 147 -9.90 9.26 4.27
N GLY A 148 -10.88 9.48 3.41
CA GLY A 148 -12.18 10.03 3.79
C GLY A 148 -12.92 9.11 4.75
N THR A 149 -13.64 9.67 5.72
CA THR A 149 -14.34 8.92 6.78
C THR A 149 -15.29 7.86 6.23
N ALA A 150 -16.08 8.19 5.20
CA ALA A 150 -16.99 7.24 4.57
C ALA A 150 -16.28 6.04 3.91
N ILE A 151 -15.04 6.21 3.45
CA ILE A 151 -14.22 5.10 2.93
C ILE A 151 -13.65 4.29 4.10
N ALA A 152 -13.16 4.97 5.13
CA ALA A 152 -12.60 4.31 6.32
C ALA A 152 -13.64 3.47 7.08
N ASP A 153 -14.92 3.80 7.00
CA ASP A 153 -16.02 3.02 7.59
C ASP A 153 -16.82 2.23 6.53
N GLY A 154 -16.35 2.23 5.28
CA GLY A 154 -17.04 1.63 4.15
C GLY A 154 -16.72 0.15 3.94
N PRO A 155 -17.55 -0.57 3.17
CA PRO A 155 -17.45 -2.02 3.00
C PRO A 155 -16.20 -2.48 2.22
N GLN A 156 -15.60 -1.58 1.45
CA GLN A 156 -14.36 -1.82 0.70
C GLN A 156 -13.09 -1.76 1.54
N ASN A 157 -13.17 -1.25 2.78
CA ASN A 157 -12.02 -1.12 3.66
C ASN A 157 -11.61 -2.49 4.25
N VAL A 158 -10.38 -2.91 3.98
CA VAL A 158 -9.80 -4.17 4.49
C VAL A 158 -8.59 -3.94 5.42
N ILE A 159 -8.44 -2.73 5.95
CA ILE A 159 -7.28 -2.34 6.79
C ILE A 159 -7.19 -3.19 8.07
N LEU A 160 -8.33 -3.54 8.68
CA LEU A 160 -8.33 -4.44 9.84
C LEU A 160 -7.89 -5.85 9.46
N ASN A 161 -8.26 -6.34 8.27
CA ASN A 161 -7.75 -7.61 7.75
C ASN A 161 -6.23 -7.55 7.54
N GLN A 162 -5.66 -6.42 7.09
CA GLN A 162 -4.19 -6.27 7.02
C GLN A 162 -3.52 -6.41 8.39
N VAL A 163 -4.12 -5.84 9.44
CA VAL A 163 -3.58 -5.94 10.81
C VAL A 163 -3.58 -7.39 11.27
N GLU A 164 -4.70 -8.10 11.10
CA GLU A 164 -4.84 -9.52 11.44
C GLU A 164 -3.87 -10.41 10.64
N ASN A 165 -3.82 -10.21 9.33
CA ASN A 165 -2.91 -10.91 8.42
C ASN A 165 -1.45 -10.65 8.75
N GLY A 166 -1.14 -9.48 9.32
CA GLY A 166 0.18 -9.17 9.82
C GLY A 166 0.65 -10.09 10.95
N VAL A 167 -0.25 -10.62 11.77
CA VAL A 167 0.11 -11.62 12.80
C VAL A 167 0.43 -12.94 12.12
N ALA A 168 -0.47 -13.44 11.28
CA ALA A 168 -0.32 -14.73 10.60
C ALA A 168 0.95 -14.79 9.73
N VAL A 169 1.22 -13.76 8.93
CA VAL A 169 2.42 -13.70 8.07
C VAL A 169 3.70 -13.67 8.90
N ARG A 170 3.73 -12.90 10.00
CA ARG A 170 4.93 -12.84 10.85
C ARG A 170 5.16 -14.15 11.60
N MET A 171 4.10 -14.84 12.03
CA MET A 171 4.20 -16.19 12.59
C MET A 171 4.79 -17.17 11.58
N ALA A 172 4.32 -17.15 10.33
CA ALA A 172 4.86 -17.99 9.26
C ALA A 172 6.34 -17.69 8.98
N LEU A 173 6.73 -16.41 8.93
CA LEU A 173 8.14 -16.02 8.76
C LEU A 173 9.03 -16.52 9.91
N LEU A 174 8.57 -16.41 11.17
CA LEU A 174 9.29 -16.92 12.33
C LEU A 174 9.44 -18.44 12.27
N TYR A 175 8.36 -19.15 11.91
CA TYR A 175 8.36 -20.62 11.78
C TYR A 175 9.38 -21.10 10.75
N LEU A 176 9.39 -20.50 9.56
CA LEU A 176 10.33 -20.85 8.48
C LEU A 176 11.79 -20.61 8.91
N VAL A 177 12.06 -19.45 9.51
CA VAL A 177 13.43 -19.10 9.96
C VAL A 177 13.89 -19.95 11.14
N ALA A 178 12.97 -20.46 11.95
CA ALA A 178 13.27 -21.37 13.06
C ALA A 178 13.50 -22.83 12.63
N GLY A 179 13.48 -23.14 11.32
CA GLY A 179 13.72 -24.48 10.79
C GLY A 179 12.46 -25.34 10.60
N GLY A 180 11.29 -24.71 10.60
CA GLY A 180 9.99 -25.39 10.44
C GLY A 180 9.82 -26.17 9.14
N GLU A 181 10.57 -25.87 8.08
CA GLU A 181 10.56 -26.67 6.84
C GLU A 181 11.05 -28.12 7.06
N SER A 182 11.99 -28.36 7.99
CA SER A 182 12.46 -29.72 8.27
C SER A 182 11.37 -30.60 8.91
N LEU A 183 10.50 -29.99 9.74
CA LEU A 183 9.41 -30.68 10.45
C LEU A 183 8.22 -31.03 9.54
N MET A 184 8.04 -30.35 8.41
CA MET A 184 6.98 -30.67 7.44
C MET A 184 7.42 -31.73 6.42
N SER A 185 8.72 -31.97 6.24
CA SER A 185 9.23 -33.00 5.33
C SER A 185 9.21 -34.42 5.92
N GLU A 186 8.90 -34.56 7.21
CA GLU A 186 8.80 -35.83 7.94
C GLU A 186 7.34 -36.31 8.17
N CYS A 187 6.34 -35.64 7.59
CA CYS A 187 4.92 -35.99 7.69
C CYS A 187 4.31 -36.39 6.34
#